data_AF-A0A1Y5P2B2-F1
#
_entry.id   AF-A0A1Y5P2B2-F1
#
_cell.length_a   1.000
_cell.length_b   1.000
_cell.length_c   1.000
_cell.angle_alpha   90.00
_cell.angle_beta   90.00
_cell.angle_gamma   90.00
#
_symmetry.space_group_name_H-M   'P 1'
#
loop_
_entity.id
_entity.type
_entity.pdbx_description
1 polymer ?
#
loop_
_entity_poly.entity_id
_entity_poly.type
_entity_poly.pdbx_seq_one_letter_code
_entity_poly.pdbx_strand_id
1 'polypeptide(L)'
;MDLRVAAYAVIIDDSDHVLLAHWVEGRRAAWTLPGGGLEPGEDPETAARREVREETGFRVQLEGLLGIDSHVIPASHRVQPGHTEPLHALRIVYRARITGGRLRDEVDGSTDRADWFPLAAVAHLPHVKLVDVGLRMAGVSPPSG
;
A
#
# COMPACT_ATOMS: atom_id res chain seq x y z
N MET A 1 2.18 15.83 17.14
CA MET A 1 2.51 15.31 15.80
C MET A 1 2.86 13.85 15.94
N ASP A 2 2.04 12.98 15.37
CA ASP A 2 2.26 11.53 15.37
C ASP A 2 3.10 11.18 14.13
N LEU A 3 4.17 10.42 14.30
CA LEU A 3 4.98 9.91 13.19
C LEU A 3 4.66 8.43 12.97
N ARG A 4 4.32 8.04 11.74
CA ARG A 4 4.17 6.64 11.35
C ARG A 4 5.12 6.33 10.21
N VAL A 5 6.04 5.41 10.45
CA VAL A 5 6.85 4.80 9.40
C VAL A 5 6.12 3.55 8.92
N ALA A 6 6.02 3.40 7.60
CA ALA A 6 5.32 2.31 6.97
C ALA A 6 6.07 1.84 5.72
N ALA A 7 5.90 0.57 5.36
CA ALA A 7 6.54 -0.03 4.20
C ALA A 7 5.50 -0.65 3.26
N TYR A 8 5.66 -0.40 1.96
CA TYR A 8 4.71 -0.77 0.92
C TYR A 8 5.41 -1.42 -0.27
N ALA A 9 4.66 -2.23 -1.02
CA ALA A 9 5.13 -2.89 -2.23
C ALA A 9 4.32 -2.47 -3.46
N VAL A 10 5.03 -2.13 -4.54
CA VAL A 10 4.48 -2.07 -5.90
C VAL A 10 4.77 -3.40 -6.56
N ILE A 11 3.71 -4.12 -6.92
CA ILE A 11 3.77 -5.42 -7.58
C ILE A 11 2.97 -5.30 -8.88
N ILE A 12 3.66 -5.45 -10.00
CA ILE A 12 3.08 -5.41 -11.34
C ILE A 12 3.42 -6.75 -12.01
N ASP A 13 2.41 -7.42 -12.56
CA ASP A 13 2.61 -8.69 -13.28
C ASP A 13 2.98 -8.47 -14.75
N ASP A 14 3.30 -9.56 -15.45
CA ASP A 14 3.68 -9.53 -16.87
C ASP A 14 2.53 -9.12 -17.80
N SER A 15 1.30 -9.01 -17.28
CA SER A 15 0.09 -8.61 -18.01
C SER A 15 -0.29 -7.16 -17.74
N ASP A 16 0.61 -6.34 -17.19
CA ASP A 16 0.36 -4.93 -16.83
C ASP A 16 -0.80 -4.76 -15.83
N HIS A 17 -0.94 -5.69 -14.88
CA HIS A 17 -1.85 -5.54 -13.74
C HIS A 17 -1.06 -5.19 -12.48
N VAL A 18 -1.59 -4.26 -11.68
CA VAL A 18 -1.08 -3.94 -10.36
C VAL A 18 -1.92 -4.64 -9.29
N LEU A 19 -1.24 -5.25 -8.31
CA LEU A 19 -1.90 -5.80 -7.13
C LEU A 19 -2.18 -4.68 -6.12
N LEU A 20 -3.44 -4.53 -5.71
CA LEU A 20 -3.86 -3.56 -4.70
C LEU A 20 -4.59 -4.24 -3.55
N ALA A 21 -4.49 -3.65 -2.37
CA ALA A 21 -5.28 -4.01 -1.20
C ALA A 21 -6.37 -2.96 -0.95
N HIS A 22 -7.53 -3.37 -0.48
CA HIS A 22 -8.66 -2.49 -0.22
C HIS A 22 -8.70 -2.14 1.27
N TRP A 23 -8.24 -0.94 1.59
CA TRP A 23 -8.23 -0.42 2.95
C TRP A 23 -9.61 0.06 3.35
N VAL A 24 -10.08 -0.34 4.53
CA VAL A 24 -11.37 0.05 5.09
C VAL A 24 -11.20 0.61 6.50
N GLU A 25 -11.54 1.88 6.70
CA GLU A 25 -11.57 2.50 8.03
C GLU A 25 -12.86 3.30 8.24
N GLY A 26 -13.76 2.75 9.05
CA GLY A 26 -15.08 3.33 9.32
C GLY A 26 -15.93 3.42 8.06
N ARG A 27 -16.24 4.65 7.61
CA ARG A 27 -17.00 4.90 6.37
C ARG A 27 -16.11 5.18 5.16
N ARG A 28 -14.78 5.21 5.33
CA ARG A 28 -13.84 5.43 4.23
C ARG A 28 -13.30 4.09 3.78
N ALA A 29 -13.31 3.87 2.47
CA ALA A 29 -12.69 2.73 1.85
C ALA A 29 -12.03 3.17 0.55
N ALA A 30 -10.83 2.67 0.28
CA ALA A 30 -10.08 2.99 -0.91
C ALA A 30 -9.02 1.92 -1.18
N TRP A 31 -8.67 1.73 -2.44
CA TRP A 31 -7.55 0.90 -2.85
C TRP A 31 -6.21 1.57 -2.49
N THR A 32 -5.27 0.77 -2.02
CA THR A 32 -3.91 1.17 -1.67
C THR A 32 -2.90 0.14 -2.17
N LEU A 33 -1.63 0.51 -2.19
CA LEU A 33 -0.55 -0.47 -2.30
C LEU A 33 -0.59 -1.39 -1.07
N PRO A 34 -0.35 -2.71 -1.23
CA PRO A 34 -0.18 -3.58 -0.09
C PRO A 34 0.98 -3.11 0.80
N GLY A 35 0.74 -3.06 2.10
CA GLY A 35 1.70 -2.52 3.05
C GLY A 35 1.09 -1.82 4.25
N GLY A 36 1.90 -1.67 5.28
CA GLY A 36 1.44 -1.22 6.59
C GLY A 36 2.53 -0.63 7.45
N GLY A 37 2.17 -0.36 8.71
CA GLY A 37 3.09 0.26 9.67
C GLY A 37 4.18 -0.72 10.09
N LEU A 38 5.36 -0.20 10.39
CA LEU A 38 6.39 -1.02 11.02
C LEU A 38 5.99 -1.40 12.45
N GLU A 39 6.23 -2.64 12.81
CA GLU A 39 6.24 -3.05 14.21
C GLU A 39 7.49 -2.52 14.95
N PRO A 40 7.49 -2.42 16.29
CA PRO A 40 8.66 -1.98 17.05
C PRO A 40 9.90 -2.83 16.78
N GLY A 41 10.94 -2.20 16.20
CA GLY A 41 12.20 -2.86 15.85
C GLY A 41 12.17 -3.67 14.56
N GLU A 42 11.07 -3.62 13.80
CA GLU A 42 10.93 -4.33 12.53
C GLU A 42 11.67 -3.60 11.39
N ASP A 43 12.42 -4.37 10.59
CA ASP A 43 13.03 -3.86 9.37
C ASP A 43 11.94 -3.53 8.32
N PRO A 44 12.04 -2.40 7.59
CA PRO A 44 11.04 -2.03 6.59
C PRO A 44 10.79 -3.10 5.52
N GLU A 45 11.83 -3.83 5.11
CA GLU A 45 11.69 -4.92 4.15
C GLU A 45 10.94 -6.13 4.72
N THR A 46 11.08 -6.37 6.03
CA THR A 46 10.35 -7.41 6.75
C THR A 46 8.88 -7.02 6.84
N ALA A 47 8.59 -5.77 7.20
CA ALA A 47 7.23 -5.22 7.22
C ALA A 47 6.55 -5.35 5.85
N ALA A 48 7.21 -4.90 4.77
CA ALA A 48 6.63 -5.01 3.42
C ALA A 48 6.29 -6.46 3.02
N ARG A 49 7.16 -7.43 3.36
CA ARG A 49 6.90 -8.84 3.07
C ARG A 49 5.79 -9.44 3.94
N ARG A 50 5.72 -9.05 5.21
CA ARG A 50 4.68 -9.48 6.16
C ARG A 50 3.31 -9.00 5.71
N GLU A 51 3.19 -7.70 5.45
CA GLU A 51 1.94 -7.04 5.06
C GLU A 51 1.41 -7.58 3.73
N VAL A 52 2.25 -7.70 2.69
CA VAL A 52 1.82 -8.31 1.41
C VAL A 52 1.26 -9.72 1.62
N ARG A 53 1.88 -10.52 2.50
CA ARG A 53 1.41 -11.87 2.79
C ARG A 53 0.08 -11.86 3.52
N GLU A 54 -0.08 -10.98 4.49
CA GLU A 54 -1.28 -10.87 5.33
C GLU A 54 -2.47 -10.34 4.53
N GLU A 55 -2.25 -9.27 3.77
CA GLU A 55 -3.30 -8.56 3.03
C GLU A 55 -3.74 -9.29 1.76
N THR A 56 -2.82 -10.00 1.08
CA THR A 56 -3.08 -10.53 -0.27
C THR A 56 -2.87 -12.04 -0.41
N GLY A 57 -2.30 -12.71 0.59
CA GLY A 57 -1.93 -14.14 0.55
C GLY A 57 -0.71 -14.46 -0.32
N PHE A 58 0.00 -13.47 -0.86
CA PHE A 58 1.18 -13.68 -1.70
C PHE A 58 2.48 -13.61 -0.90
N ARG A 59 3.48 -14.39 -1.34
CA ARG A 59 4.87 -14.22 -0.92
C ARG A 59 5.61 -13.50 -2.03
N VAL A 60 6.45 -12.54 -1.63
CA VAL A 60 7.18 -11.70 -2.57
C VAL A 60 8.68 -11.66 -2.29
N GLN A 61 9.44 -11.43 -3.36
CA GLN A 61 10.82 -10.98 -3.29
C GLN A 61 10.86 -9.50 -3.61
N LEU A 62 11.44 -8.71 -2.71
CA LEU A 62 11.70 -7.29 -2.95
C LEU A 62 12.89 -7.17 -3.91
N GLU A 63 12.74 -6.34 -4.93
CA GLU A 63 13.73 -6.15 -5.99
C GLU A 63 14.58 -4.89 -5.77
N GLY A 64 14.07 -3.96 -4.97
CA GLY A 64 14.79 -2.75 -4.59
C GLY A 64 13.87 -1.66 -4.04
N LEU A 65 14.48 -0.66 -3.41
CA LEU A 65 13.80 0.55 -2.97
C LEU A 65 13.44 1.41 -4.19
N LEU A 66 12.16 1.77 -4.31
CA LEU A 66 11.68 2.73 -5.32
C LEU A 66 11.80 4.17 -4.80
N GLY A 67 11.52 4.39 -3.52
CA GLY A 67 11.65 5.71 -2.91
C GLY A 67 10.99 5.81 -1.54
N ILE A 68 11.03 7.03 -1.00
CA ILE A 68 10.35 7.40 0.24
C ILE A 68 9.39 8.53 -0.07
N ASP A 69 8.14 8.37 0.38
CA ASP A 69 7.10 9.37 0.25
C ASP A 69 6.69 9.90 1.63
N SER A 70 6.51 11.22 1.71
CA SER A 70 6.25 11.94 2.96
C SER A 70 4.92 12.68 2.85
N HIS A 71 3.99 12.35 3.73
CA HIS A 71 2.65 12.95 3.71
C HIS A 71 2.16 13.28 5.12
N VAL A 72 1.66 14.50 5.28
CA VAL A 72 1.04 14.94 6.53
C VAL A 72 -0.47 14.93 6.37
N ILE A 73 -1.14 14.16 7.20
CA ILE A 73 -2.60 14.12 7.35
C ILE A 73 -2.96 15.04 8.52
N PRO A 74 -3.64 16.16 8.26
CA PRO A 74 -4.08 17.07 9.33
C PRO A 74 -4.97 16.35 10.35
N ALA A 75 -4.94 16.82 11.61
CA ALA A 75 -5.75 16.27 12.69
C ALA A 75 -7.24 16.18 12.32
N SER A 76 -7.78 17.20 11.63
CA SER A 76 -9.17 17.27 11.17
C SER A 76 -9.55 16.19 10.14
N HIS A 77 -8.57 15.52 9.52
CA HIS A 77 -8.78 14.46 8.55
C HIS A 77 -8.48 13.06 9.08
N ARG A 78 -8.02 12.95 10.35
CA ARG A 78 -7.80 11.67 11.03
C ARG A 78 -9.14 10.93 11.14
N VAL A 79 -9.14 9.67 10.73
CA VAL A 79 -10.31 8.77 10.77
C VAL A 79 -10.41 8.03 12.09
N GLN A 80 -9.26 7.77 12.72
CA GLN A 80 -9.13 6.98 13.92
C GLN A 80 -9.50 7.82 15.16
N PRO A 81 -10.55 7.43 15.93
CA PRO A 81 -10.95 8.14 17.14
C PRO A 81 -9.82 8.21 18.17
N GLY A 82 -9.74 9.31 18.91
CA GLY A 82 -8.75 9.49 19.98
C GLY A 82 -7.41 10.07 19.54
N HIS A 83 -7.18 10.25 18.23
CA HIS A 83 -5.99 10.94 17.73
C HIS A 83 -6.28 12.40 17.41
N THR A 84 -5.79 13.31 18.25
CA THR A 84 -5.99 14.77 18.12
C THR A 84 -4.85 15.50 17.41
N GLU A 85 -3.74 14.80 17.17
CA GLU A 85 -2.54 15.36 16.53
C GLU A 85 -2.49 15.01 15.03
N PRO A 86 -1.87 15.87 14.18
CA PRO A 86 -1.60 15.51 12.79
C PRO A 86 -0.72 14.26 12.71
N LEU A 87 -0.94 13.45 11.68
CA LEU A 87 -0.15 12.27 11.36
C LEU A 87 0.82 12.58 10.22
N HIS A 88 2.12 12.44 10.47
CA HIS A 88 3.15 12.41 9.44
C HIS A 88 3.43 10.95 9.07
N ALA A 89 3.00 10.55 7.88
CA ALA A 89 3.33 9.25 7.31
C ALA A 89 4.62 9.34 6.49
N LEU A 90 5.64 8.58 6.88
CA LEU A 90 6.83 8.29 6.07
C LEU A 90 6.69 6.89 5.50
N ARG A 91 6.59 6.80 4.18
CA ARG A 91 6.22 5.60 3.45
C ARG A 91 7.38 5.15 2.59
N ILE A 92 7.96 4.01 2.94
CA ILE A 92 9.08 3.39 2.23
C ILE A 92 8.47 2.45 1.19
N VAL A 93 8.75 2.69 -0.09
CA VAL A 93 8.08 1.97 -1.19
C VAL A 93 9.10 1.11 -1.92
N TYR A 94 8.80 -0.18 -2.04
CA TYR A 94 9.65 -1.16 -2.72
C TYR A 94 9.00 -1.64 -4.02
N ARG A 95 9.84 -2.03 -4.98
CA ARG A 95 9.41 -2.91 -6.07
C ARG A 95 9.46 -4.34 -5.58
N ALA A 96 8.46 -5.14 -5.92
CA ALA A 96 8.44 -6.54 -5.55
C ALA A 96 7.86 -7.41 -6.67
N ARG A 97 8.28 -8.67 -6.69
CA ARG A 97 7.70 -9.72 -7.55
C ARG A 97 7.16 -10.88 -6.71
N ILE A 98 6.13 -11.54 -7.20
CA ILE A 98 5.55 -12.70 -6.54
C ILE A 98 6.48 -13.91 -6.72
N THR A 99 6.68 -14.65 -5.63
CA THR A 99 7.44 -15.90 -5.60
C THR A 99 6.60 -17.09 -5.17
N GLY A 100 5.34 -16.87 -4.78
CA GLY A 100 4.36 -17.92 -4.57
C GLY A 100 3.17 -17.46 -3.73
N GLY A 101 2.31 -18.41 -3.36
CA GLY A 101 1.03 -18.11 -2.71
C GLY A 101 -0.10 -18.03 -3.71
N ARG A 102 -1.25 -17.54 -3.26
CA ARG A 102 -2.44 -17.31 -4.10
C ARG A 102 -3.21 -16.14 -3.52
N LEU A 103 -3.91 -15.42 -4.38
CA LEU A 103 -4.74 -14.30 -3.97
C LEU A 103 -5.75 -14.77 -2.91
N ARG A 104 -5.79 -14.03 -1.80
CA ARG A 104 -6.76 -14.21 -0.74
C ARG A 104 -6.97 -12.87 -0.05
N ASP A 105 -8.19 -12.66 0.40
CA ASP A 105 -8.53 -11.55 1.28
C ASP A 105 -7.89 -11.74 2.67
N GLU A 106 -7.56 -10.61 3.29
CA GLU A 106 -7.21 -10.54 4.70
C GLU A 106 -8.40 -10.98 5.56
N VAL A 107 -8.13 -11.58 6.72
CA VAL A 107 -9.17 -11.91 7.71
C VAL A 107 -8.82 -11.19 9.00
N ASP A 108 -9.79 -10.43 9.51
CA ASP A 108 -9.70 -9.67 10.78
C ASP A 108 -8.63 -8.56 10.81
N GLY A 109 -8.26 -8.01 9.64
CA GLY A 109 -7.30 -6.90 9.53
C GLY A 109 -7.90 -5.57 9.06
N SER A 110 -7.03 -4.65 8.62
CA SER A 110 -7.44 -3.30 8.18
C SER A 110 -7.78 -3.21 6.69
N THR A 111 -7.49 -4.28 5.95
CA THR A 111 -7.95 -4.49 4.59
C THR A 111 -8.99 -5.61 4.57
N ASP A 112 -9.93 -5.55 3.62
CA ASP A 112 -10.97 -6.57 3.49
C ASP A 112 -10.88 -7.36 2.18
N ARG A 113 -10.08 -6.88 1.21
CA ARG A 113 -9.89 -7.49 -0.11
C ARG A 113 -8.53 -7.18 -0.68
N ALA A 114 -8.05 -8.08 -1.54
CA ALA A 114 -6.95 -7.80 -2.47
C ALA A 114 -7.36 -8.20 -3.88
N ASP A 115 -6.95 -7.43 -4.88
CA ASP A 115 -7.29 -7.73 -6.27
C ASP A 115 -6.26 -7.16 -7.27
N TRP A 116 -6.27 -7.73 -8.47
CA TRP A 116 -5.46 -7.29 -9.60
C TRP A 116 -6.23 -6.32 -10.48
N PHE A 117 -5.62 -5.19 -10.79
CA PHE A 117 -6.21 -4.19 -11.65
C PHE A 117 -5.33 -3.91 -12.86
N PRO A 118 -5.88 -3.86 -14.08
CA PRO A 118 -5.13 -3.34 -15.23
C PRO A 118 -4.63 -1.94 -14.89
N LEU A 119 -3.36 -1.64 -15.19
CA LEU A 119 -2.77 -0.32 -14.91
C LEU A 119 -3.59 0.84 -15.50
N ALA A 120 -4.20 0.63 -16.67
CA ALA A 120 -5.08 1.60 -17.32
C ALA A 120 -6.40 1.86 -16.56
N ALA A 121 -6.86 0.93 -15.72
CA ALA A 121 -8.08 1.09 -14.93
C ALA A 121 -7.85 1.88 -13.64
N VAL A 122 -6.61 1.97 -13.14
CA VAL A 122 -6.28 2.55 -11.83
C VAL A 122 -6.78 3.97 -11.66
N ALA A 123 -6.69 4.80 -12.71
CA ALA A 123 -7.16 6.19 -12.70
C ALA A 123 -8.66 6.34 -12.38
N HIS A 124 -9.45 5.28 -12.57
CA HIS A 124 -10.89 5.24 -12.33
C HIS A 124 -11.28 4.54 -11.03
N LEU A 125 -10.31 3.98 -10.29
CA LEU A 125 -10.57 3.35 -9.00
C LEU A 125 -10.60 4.39 -7.88
N PRO A 126 -11.44 4.21 -6.85
CA PRO A 126 -11.32 4.98 -5.61
C PRO A 126 -10.06 4.51 -4.87
N HIS A 127 -8.95 5.21 -5.07
CA HIS A 127 -7.66 4.83 -4.50
C HIS A 127 -6.99 5.98 -3.73
N VAL A 128 -6.10 5.64 -2.80
CA VAL A 128 -5.31 6.64 -2.07
C VAL A 128 -4.15 7.13 -2.92
N LYS A 129 -3.73 8.40 -2.72
CA LYS A 129 -2.61 9.02 -3.47
C LYS A 129 -1.31 8.22 -3.50
N LEU A 130 -1.10 7.32 -2.53
CA LEU A 130 0.08 6.45 -2.49
C LEU A 130 0.19 5.54 -3.72
N VAL A 131 -0.94 5.12 -4.30
CA VAL A 131 -0.94 4.28 -5.51
C VAL A 131 -0.30 5.04 -6.68
N ASP A 132 -0.76 6.26 -6.96
CA ASP A 132 -0.18 7.12 -8.01
C ASP A 132 1.31 7.40 -7.79
N VAL A 133 1.68 7.67 -6.52
CA VAL A 133 3.08 7.92 -6.15
C VAL A 133 3.93 6.68 -6.39
N GLY A 134 3.48 5.50 -5.94
CA GLY A 134 4.21 4.25 -6.13
C GLY A 134 4.35 3.86 -7.59
N LEU A 135 3.29 3.99 -8.39
CA LEU A 135 3.34 3.74 -9.83
C LEU A 135 4.35 4.66 -10.52
N ARG A 136 4.32 5.96 -10.20
CA ARG A 136 5.29 6.93 -10.73
C ARG A 136 6.72 6.58 -10.33
N MET A 137 6.96 6.20 -9.07
CA MET A 137 8.28 5.75 -8.62
C MET A 137 8.73 4.47 -9.34
N ALA A 138 7.79 3.59 -9.68
CA ALA A 138 8.04 2.41 -10.49
C ALA A 138 8.26 2.72 -11.99
N GLY A 139 8.22 3.99 -12.41
CA GLY A 139 8.36 4.37 -13.82
C GLY A 139 7.15 3.99 -14.67
N VAL A 140 6.02 3.70 -14.04
CA VAL A 140 4.77 3.31 -14.70
C VAL A 140 3.77 4.45 -14.50
N SER A 141 3.38 5.11 -15.58
CA SER A 141 2.29 6.09 -15.51
C SER A 141 1.02 5.43 -16.00
N PRO A 142 -0.11 5.50 -15.27
CA PRO A 142 -1.40 5.21 -15.86
C PRO A 142 -1.54 6.10 -17.10
N PRO A 143 -2.00 5.60 -18.27
CA PRO A 143 -2.34 6.48 -19.37
C PRO A 143 -3.30 7.53 -18.82
N SER A 144 -2.86 8.79 -18.88
CA SER A 144 -3.69 9.94 -18.56
C SER A 144 -5.00 9.82 -19.30
N GLY A 145 -6.10 9.66 -18.55
CA GLY A 145 -7.45 9.87 -19.08
C GLY A 145 -7.66 11.31 -19.50
#